data_AF-D7N890-F1
#
_entry.id   AF-D7N890-F1
#
_cell.length_a   1.000
_cell.length_b   1.000
_cell.length_c   1.000
_cell.angle_alpha   90.00
_cell.angle_beta   90.00
_cell.angle_gamma   90.00
#
_symmetry.space_group_name_H-M   'P 1'
#
loop_
_entity.id
_entity.type
_entity.pdbx_description
1 polymer ?
#
loop_
_entity_poly.entity_id
_entity_poly.type
_entity_poly.pdbx_seq_one_letter_code
_entity_poly.pdbx_strand_id
1 'polypeptide(L)'
;MKKEQLQKIFIMLVVLVSLLQLIYNESIIKLGEYKMLVRNIEYFVIAVVAVVSVLYARLDNKKTAGNLIKLYLLLIVLFILFKIRGII
;
A
#
# COMPACT_ATOMS: atom_id res chain seq x y z
N MET A 1 5.10 -18.77 9.32
CA MET A 1 5.00 -18.82 7.84
C MET A 1 6.39 -18.88 7.27
N LYS A 2 6.61 -19.65 6.19
CA LYS A 2 7.93 -19.69 5.52
C LYS A 2 8.14 -18.37 4.76
N LYS A 3 9.37 -17.84 4.74
CA LYS A 3 9.74 -16.57 4.07
C LYS A 3 9.25 -16.50 2.62
N GLU A 4 9.30 -17.63 1.91
CA GLU A 4 8.81 -17.79 0.53
C GLU A 4 7.30 -17.55 0.38
N GLN A 5 6.48 -17.97 1.36
CA GLN A 5 5.03 -17.76 1.31
C GLN A 5 4.69 -16.27 1.47
N LEU A 6 5.37 -15.57 2.37
CA LEU A 6 5.21 -14.13 2.54
C LEU A 6 5.64 -13.35 1.31
N GLN A 7 6.72 -13.78 0.64
CA GLN A 7 7.16 -13.16 -0.61
C GLN A 7 6.14 -13.33 -1.73
N LYS A 8 5.56 -14.54 -1.88
CA LYS A 8 4.49 -14.79 -2.86
C LYS A 8 3.25 -13.92 -2.58
N ILE A 9 2.85 -13.81 -1.31
CA ILE A 9 1.73 -12.94 -0.90
C ILE A 9 2.05 -11.48 -1.20
N PHE A 10 3.26 -11.01 -0.89
CA PHE A 10 3.69 -9.65 -1.17
C PHE A 10 3.61 -9.33 -2.67
N ILE A 11 4.19 -10.19 -3.53
CA ILE A 11 4.15 -10.02 -4.99
C ILE A 11 2.69 -9.96 -5.48
N MET A 12 1.84 -10.88 -5.03
CA MET A 12 0.43 -10.92 -5.42
C MET A 12 -0.31 -9.64 -5.02
N LEU A 13 -0.06 -9.12 -3.81
CA LEU A 13 -0.66 -7.87 -3.36
C LEU A 13 -0.16 -6.66 -4.17
N VAL A 14 1.12 -6.60 -4.52
CA VAL A 14 1.64 -5.51 -5.38
C VAL A 14 0.99 -5.54 -6.76
N VAL A 15 0.87 -6.73 -7.37
CA VAL A 15 0.16 -6.87 -8.66
C VAL A 15 -1.30 -6.43 -8.54
N LEU A 16 -1.98 -6.79 -7.46
CA LEU A 16 -3.36 -6.38 -7.20
C LEU A 16 -3.48 -4.85 -7.07
N VAL A 17 -2.56 -4.18 -6.36
CA VAL A 17 -2.53 -2.71 -6.28
C VAL A 17 -2.35 -2.10 -7.67
N SER A 18 -1.41 -2.60 -8.47
CA SER A 18 -1.18 -2.09 -9.83
C SER A 18 -2.41 -2.24 -10.72
N LEU A 19 -3.13 -3.36 -10.63
CA LEU A 19 -4.37 -3.58 -11.36
C LEU A 19 -5.48 -2.61 -10.90
N LEU A 20 -5.64 -2.41 -9.59
CA LEU A 20 -6.61 -1.44 -9.05
C LEU A 20 -6.28 -0.01 -9.51
N GLN A 21 -5.00 0.37 -9.54
CA GLN A 21 -4.56 1.66 -10.04
C GLN A 21 -4.83 1.84 -11.53
N LEU A 22 -4.63 0.80 -12.32
CA LEU A 22 -4.91 0.83 -13.75
C LEU A 22 -6.42 0.98 -13.99
N ILE A 23 -7.25 0.25 -13.25
CA ILE A 23 -8.72 0.40 -13.27
C ILE A 23 -9.16 1.79 -12.82
N TYR A 24 -8.48 2.38 -11.83
CA TYR A 24 -8.82 3.69 -11.29
C TYR A 24 -8.38 4.86 -12.20
N ASN A 25 -7.18 4.79 -12.77
CA ASN A 25 -6.58 5.85 -13.58
C ASN A 25 -6.99 5.78 -15.04
N GLU A 26 -7.10 4.58 -15.62
CA GLU A 26 -7.65 4.44 -16.95
C GLU A 26 -9.17 4.50 -16.88
N SER A 27 -9.72 5.55 -17.48
CA SER A 27 -11.15 5.79 -17.70
C SER A 27 -11.88 4.71 -18.51
N ILE A 28 -11.31 3.51 -18.68
CA ILE A 28 -11.90 2.37 -19.42
C ILE A 28 -13.27 2.02 -18.85
N ILE A 29 -13.45 2.22 -17.54
CA ILE A 29 -14.75 2.08 -16.88
C ILE A 29 -15.12 3.47 -16.36
N LYS A 30 -16.21 4.06 -16.86
CA LYS A 30 -16.84 5.24 -16.23
C LYS A 30 -17.29 4.84 -14.83
N LEU A 31 -16.36 4.89 -13.87
CA LEU A 31 -16.51 4.33 -12.54
C LEU A 31 -17.55 5.05 -11.68
N GLY A 32 -18.19 6.12 -12.18
CA GLY A 32 -19.39 6.74 -11.59
C GLY A 32 -19.40 6.73 -10.06
N GLU A 33 -20.37 6.01 -9.50
CA GLU A 33 -20.58 5.85 -8.05
C GLU A 33 -19.57 4.90 -7.37
N TYR A 34 -18.93 3.99 -8.12
CA TYR A 34 -17.98 3.00 -7.60
C TYR A 34 -16.56 3.54 -7.44
N LYS A 35 -16.27 4.75 -7.93
CA LYS A 35 -14.93 5.36 -7.84
C LYS A 35 -14.42 5.46 -6.41
N MET A 36 -15.29 5.84 -5.47
CA MET A 36 -14.97 5.91 -4.04
C MET A 36 -14.73 4.51 -3.44
N LEU A 37 -15.51 3.52 -3.87
CA LEU A 37 -15.40 2.15 -3.39
C LEU A 37 -14.07 1.52 -3.85
N VAL A 38 -13.70 1.65 -5.13
CA VAL A 38 -12.42 1.16 -5.67
C VAL A 38 -11.24 1.82 -4.96
N ARG A 39 -11.33 3.13 -4.71
CA ARG A 39 -10.28 3.88 -4.00
C ARG A 39 -10.12 3.44 -2.54
N ASN A 40 -11.22 3.14 -1.85
CA ASN A 40 -11.17 2.58 -0.50
C ASN A 40 -10.56 1.18 -0.48
N ILE A 41 -10.90 0.33 -1.47
CA ILE A 41 -10.28 -0.99 -1.63
C ILE A 41 -8.78 -0.84 -1.90
N GLU A 42 -8.37 0.06 -2.78
CA GLU A 42 -6.96 0.33 -3.06
C GLU A 42 -6.21 0.72 -1.79
N TYR A 43 -6.74 1.66 -1.00
CA TYR A 43 -6.14 2.05 0.27
C TYR A 43 -6.06 0.90 1.27
N PHE A 44 -7.08 0.05 1.33
CA PHE A 44 -7.05 -1.14 2.17
C PHE A 44 -5.94 -2.12 1.73
N VAL A 45 -5.81 -2.39 0.42
CA VAL A 45 -4.77 -3.28 -0.10
C VAL A 45 -3.38 -2.69 0.15
N ILE A 46 -3.18 -1.38 -0.03
CA ILE A 46 -1.91 -0.70 0.31
C ILE A 46 -1.56 -0.86 1.79
N ALA A 47 -2.54 -0.74 2.69
CA ALA A 47 -2.31 -0.96 4.12
C ALA A 47 -1.88 -2.41 4.40
N VAL A 48 -2.51 -3.39 3.74
CA VAL A 48 -2.10 -4.81 3.84
C VAL A 48 -0.68 -5.03 3.30
N VAL A 49 -0.32 -4.42 2.17
CA VAL A 49 1.06 -4.44 1.62
C VAL A 49 2.07 -3.90 2.62
N ALA A 50 1.77 -2.78 3.28
CA ALA A 50 2.64 -2.19 4.30
C ALA A 50 2.83 -3.12 5.50
N VAL A 51 1.77 -3.81 5.95
CA VAL A 51 1.87 -4.79 7.04
C VAL A 51 2.70 -6.00 6.62
N VAL A 52 2.40 -6.59 5.46
CA VAL A 52 3.09 -7.77 4.94
C VAL A 52 4.58 -7.48 4.70
N SER A 53 4.92 -6.30 4.17
CA SER A 53 6.32 -5.89 3.97
C SER A 53 7.08 -5.72 5.28
N VAL A 54 6.47 -5.15 6.31
CA VAL A 54 7.08 -5.09 7.66
C VAL A 54 7.29 -6.48 8.23
N LEU A 55 6.32 -7.38 8.10
CA LEU A 55 6.44 -8.76 8.56
C LEU A 55 7.55 -9.51 7.81
N TYR A 56 7.63 -9.34 6.50
CA TYR A 56 8.71 -9.89 5.68
C TYR A 56 10.08 -9.35 6.10
N ALA A 57 10.22 -8.02 6.23
CA ALA A 57 11.45 -7.37 6.68
C ALA A 57 11.86 -7.83 8.08
N ARG A 58 10.89 -8.11 8.97
CA ARG A 58 11.15 -8.61 10.33
C ARG A 58 11.74 -10.03 10.33
N LEU A 59 11.35 -10.87 9.38
CA LEU A 59 11.93 -12.21 9.21
C LEU A 59 13.36 -12.16 8.66
N ASP A 60 13.73 -11.10 7.96
CA ASP A 60 15.06 -10.91 7.42
C ASP A 60 16.01 -10.26 8.44
N ASN A 61 15.67 -9.06 8.91
CA ASN A 61 16.46 -8.34 9.91
C ASN A 61 15.57 -7.35 10.71
N LYS A 62 15.62 -7.43 12.04
CA LYS A 62 14.88 -6.52 12.94
C LYS A 62 15.19 -5.04 12.68
N LYS A 63 16.43 -4.71 12.29
CA LYS A 63 16.82 -3.33 11.97
C LYS A 63 16.13 -2.82 10.70
N THR A 64 16.02 -3.66 9.67
CA THR A 64 15.32 -3.35 8.42
C THR A 64 13.84 -3.10 8.66
N ALA A 65 13.18 -3.95 9.47
CA ALA A 65 11.78 -3.76 9.85
C ALA A 65 11.56 -2.44 10.60
N GLY A 66 12.44 -2.11 11.56
CA GLY A 66 12.37 -0.85 12.29
C GLY A 66 12.51 0.38 11.37
N ASN A 67 13.42 0.31 10.40
CA ASN A 67 13.57 1.37 9.39
C ASN A 67 12.34 1.49 8.50
N LEU A 68 11.75 0.37 8.06
CA LEU A 68 10.52 0.36 7.25
C LEU A 68 9.36 1.03 8.00
N ILE A 69 9.18 0.72 9.28
CA ILE A 69 8.13 1.32 10.11
C ILE A 69 8.34 2.85 10.22
N LYS A 70 9.59 3.29 10.42
CA LYS A 70 9.92 4.72 10.46
C LYS A 70 9.61 5.42 9.13
N LEU A 71 9.91 4.79 8.00
CA LEU A 71 9.58 5.32 6.68
C LEU A 71 8.06 5.42 6.48
N TYR A 72 7.29 4.40 6.88
CA TYR A 72 5.83 4.48 6.80
C TYR A 72 5.24 5.57 7.71
N LEU A 73 5.74 5.72 8.93
CA LEU A 73 5.35 6.82 9.82
C LEU A 73 5.68 8.19 9.22
N LEU A 74 6.87 8.33 8.63
CA LEU A 74 7.27 9.56 7.96
C LEU A 74 6.34 9.89 6.78
N LEU A 75 5.98 8.89 5.96
CA LEU A 75 5.03 9.05 4.86
C LEU A 75 3.65 9.50 5.36
N ILE A 76 3.16 8.95 6.47
CA ILE A 76 1.88 9.37 7.08
C ILE A 76 1.96 10.84 7.53
N VAL A 77 3.04 11.23 8.19
CA VAL A 77 3.25 12.63 8.62
C VAL A 77 3.31 13.57 7.42
N LEU A 78 4.06 13.21 6.38
CA LEU A 78 4.14 13.99 5.15
C LEU A 78 2.78 14.11 4.45
N PHE A 79 2.01 13.02 4.41
CA PHE A 79 0.65 13.03 3.86
C PHE A 79 -0.25 14.03 4.60
N ILE A 80 -0.23 14.01 5.94
CA ILE A 80 -1.00 14.96 6.76
C ILE A 80 -0.54 16.40 6.49
N LEU A 81 0.77 16.65 6.45
CA LEU A 81 1.32 17.98 6.19
C LEU A 81 0.92 18.51 4.81
N PHE A 82 0.98 17.67 3.77
CA PHE A 82 0.57 18.05 2.42
C PHE A 82 -0.92 18.27 2.29
N LYS A 83 -1.75 17.46 2.98
CA LYS A 83 -3.20 17.64 3.04
C LYS A 83 -3.59 18.96 3.71
N ILE A 84 -2.94 19.33 4.82
CA ILE A 84 -3.20 20.60 5.51
C ILE A 84 -2.79 21.80 4.65
N ARG A 85 -1.73 21.67 3.84
CA ARG A 85 -1.28 22.72 2.90
C ARG A 85 -2.06 22.78 1.59
N GLY A 86 -3.04 21.90 1.37
CA GLY A 86 -3.84 21.86 0.14
C GLY A 86 -3.06 21.44 -1.10
N ILE A 87 -1.95 20.72 -0.95
CA ILE A 87 -1.15 20.20 -2.07
C ILE A 87 -1.79 18.91 -2.63
N ILE A 88 -2.50 18.16 -1.77
CA ILE A 88 -3.21 16.90 -2.05
C ILE A 88 -4.61 17.01 -1.44
#